data_AF-A0A4Q3IIS4-F1
#
_entry.id   AF-A0A4Q3IIS4-F1
#
_cell.length_a   1.000
_cell.length_b   1.000
_cell.length_c   1.000
_cell.angle_alpha   90.00
_cell.angle_beta   90.00
_cell.angle_gamma   90.00
#
_symmetry.space_group_name_H-M   'P 1'
#
loop_
_entity.id
_entity.type
_entity.pdbx_description
1 polymer ?
#
loop_
_entity_poly.entity_id
_entity_poly.type
_entity_poly.pdbx_seq_one_letter_code
_entity_poly.pdbx_strand_id
1 'polypeptide(L)'
;VIAIFAGIGLVMTFKGPIGQITSAMRRLADGKLDTAIDGEARVDEIGEMARALGVFKQNAVAKIEIEQQSEAERNAAEEERRRNDAEKIDVDRQIDFAVNTLAAGLGRLSRGDISQTIETPFFGKLETLRNDFNGSLLRLQDTLSQIRNNAQMIQHNTGELSGSADELSKRTEQQAASLEQTAAAVEEITVTVKSSAERAQEANQIVAQTKSAADASSKVVSSAIDAMARIEDASGKIVQIIDVIDEIAFQTNLLALNAGIEAARAGDAGKGFAVVAQEVRELAQRSASAAKEIKDLIDKSTTEVNSGSRLVQETGQVLSDISNKILTVSERVEMIAMASRDQSTGLAEVNASVNSMDHMTQKNAAMVEET
;
A
#
# COMPACT_ATOMS: atom_id res chain seq x y z
N VAL A 1 127.07 57.04 96.40
CA VAL A 1 127.08 57.36 94.95
C VAL A 1 126.85 56.12 94.05
N ILE A 2 127.18 54.90 94.47
CA ILE A 2 127.02 53.68 93.64
C ILE A 2 125.55 53.20 93.46
N ALA A 3 124.64 53.51 94.39
CA ALA A 3 123.25 53.04 94.32
C ALA A 3 122.39 53.71 93.23
N ILE A 4 122.74 54.92 92.77
CA ILE A 4 121.92 55.65 91.78
C ILE A 4 122.18 55.14 90.35
N PHE A 5 123.40 54.67 90.04
CA PHE A 5 123.73 54.16 88.71
C PHE A 5 123.13 52.77 88.43
N ALA A 6 122.98 51.91 89.46
CA ALA A 6 122.36 50.59 89.29
C ALA A 6 120.85 50.67 88.98
N GLY A 7 120.16 51.70 89.50
CA GLY A 7 118.73 51.89 89.25
C GLY A 7 118.40 52.29 87.81
N ILE A 8 119.28 53.03 87.13
CA ILE A 8 119.05 53.49 85.75
C ILE A 8 119.22 52.35 84.73
N GLY A 9 120.16 51.42 84.98
CA GLY A 9 120.39 50.26 84.11
C GLY A 9 119.18 49.30 84.03
N LEU A 10 118.50 49.08 85.15
CA LEU A 10 117.36 48.15 85.22
C LEU A 10 116.11 48.69 84.51
N VAL A 11 115.91 50.01 84.49
CA VAL A 11 114.74 50.64 83.84
C VAL A 11 114.85 50.62 82.31
N MET A 12 116.07 50.69 81.75
CA MET A 12 116.25 50.64 80.29
C MET A 12 116.00 49.25 79.69
N THR A 13 116.19 48.17 80.45
CA THR A 13 115.93 46.79 79.98
C THR A 13 114.44 46.46 79.79
N PHE A 14 113.51 47.16 80.45
CA PHE A 14 112.06 46.91 80.34
C PHE A 14 111.32 47.88 79.39
N LYS A 15 111.83 49.10 79.20
CA LYS A 15 111.10 50.15 78.46
C LYS A 15 110.95 49.87 76.96
N GLY A 16 111.94 49.20 76.35
CA GLY A 16 111.90 48.83 74.92
C GLY A 16 110.87 47.74 74.59
N PRO A 17 110.94 46.56 75.22
CA PRO A 17 110.06 45.43 74.91
C PRO A 17 108.57 45.69 75.22
N ILE A 18 108.25 46.39 76.33
CA ILE A 18 106.86 46.73 76.66
C ILE A 18 106.25 47.62 75.57
N GLY A 19 107.00 48.60 75.07
CA GLY A 19 106.53 49.50 74.01
C GLY A 19 106.20 48.79 72.69
N GLN A 20 106.91 47.72 72.35
CA GLN A 20 106.63 46.92 71.15
C GLN A 20 105.31 46.15 71.27
N ILE A 21 105.04 45.50 72.41
CA ILE A 21 103.77 44.79 72.62
C ILE A 21 102.59 45.77 72.67
N THR A 22 102.74 46.95 73.29
CA THR A 22 101.66 47.96 73.30
C THR A 22 101.36 48.48 71.88
N SER A 23 102.38 48.61 71.03
CA SER A 23 102.22 48.99 69.62
C SER A 23 101.54 47.90 68.80
N ALA A 24 101.97 46.64 68.97
CA ALA A 24 101.37 45.49 68.30
C ALA A 24 99.89 45.33 68.69
N MET A 25 99.55 45.54 69.97
CA MET A 25 98.17 45.48 70.45
C MET A 25 97.29 46.61 69.90
N ARG A 26 97.81 47.84 69.80
CA ARG A 26 97.09 48.94 69.12
C ARG A 26 96.81 48.62 67.66
N ARG A 27 97.80 48.09 66.93
CA ARG A 27 97.60 47.73 65.52
C ARG A 27 96.59 46.60 65.32
N LEU A 28 96.58 45.61 66.22
CA LEU A 28 95.55 44.57 66.23
C LEU A 28 94.16 45.13 66.55
N ALA A 29 94.06 46.04 67.51
CA ALA A 29 92.81 46.71 67.87
C ALA A 29 92.28 47.61 66.73
N ASP A 30 93.17 48.18 65.92
CA ASP A 30 92.84 48.93 64.69
C ASP A 30 92.52 47.99 63.50
N GLY A 31 92.41 46.67 63.72
CA GLY A 31 92.03 45.70 62.68
C GLY A 31 93.16 45.33 61.70
N LYS A 32 94.40 45.75 61.96
CA LYS A 32 95.56 45.41 61.11
C LYS A 32 96.16 44.08 61.54
N LEU A 33 95.53 43.00 61.09
CA LEU A 33 95.89 41.62 61.42
C LEU A 33 97.24 41.19 60.81
N ASP A 34 97.79 41.92 59.85
CA ASP A 34 99.13 41.66 59.29
C ASP A 34 100.29 42.20 60.15
N THR A 35 100.07 42.32 61.46
CA THR A 35 101.08 42.82 62.40
C THR A 35 101.96 41.66 62.87
N ALA A 36 103.29 41.83 62.79
CA ALA A 36 104.29 40.91 63.33
C ALA A 36 104.44 41.14 64.84
N ILE A 37 104.37 40.06 65.62
CA ILE A 37 104.48 40.10 67.08
C ILE A 37 105.87 39.59 67.45
N ASP A 38 106.81 40.51 67.65
CA ASP A 38 108.19 40.17 68.01
C ASP A 38 108.31 39.88 69.52
N GLY A 39 109.02 38.81 69.89
CA GLY A 39 109.29 38.45 71.29
C GLY A 39 108.60 37.18 71.81
N GLU A 40 107.87 36.43 70.98
CA GLU A 40 107.21 35.16 71.37
C GLU A 40 108.17 34.09 71.93
N ALA A 41 109.45 34.12 71.53
CA ALA A 41 110.48 33.18 71.99
C ALA A 41 111.07 33.52 73.37
N ARG A 42 110.65 34.63 74.00
CA ARG A 42 111.09 34.99 75.36
C ARG A 42 110.35 34.16 76.41
N VAL A 43 111.07 33.82 77.48
CA VAL A 43 110.57 33.01 78.61
C VAL A 43 110.11 33.86 79.80
N ASP A 44 110.10 35.19 79.63
CA ASP A 44 109.66 36.17 80.63
C ASP A 44 108.18 36.56 80.45
N GLU A 45 107.65 37.35 81.39
CA GLU A 45 106.25 37.81 81.41
C GLU A 45 105.87 38.62 80.17
N ILE A 46 106.84 39.25 79.51
CA ILE A 46 106.63 39.99 78.26
C ILE A 46 106.46 39.00 77.09
N GLY A 47 107.23 37.91 77.04
CA GLY A 47 107.01 36.83 76.09
C GLY A 47 105.65 36.16 76.23
N GLU A 48 105.12 36.09 77.46
CA GLU A 48 103.77 35.59 77.71
C GLU A 48 102.67 36.51 77.15
N MET A 49 102.82 37.84 77.31
CA MET A 49 101.93 38.81 76.66
C MET A 49 102.01 38.76 75.13
N ALA A 50 103.18 38.51 74.55
CA ALA A 50 103.34 38.37 73.10
C ALA A 50 102.57 37.15 72.57
N ARG A 51 102.70 35.99 73.23
CA ARG A 51 101.93 34.78 72.87
C ARG A 51 100.42 34.97 73.06
N ALA A 52 99.99 35.63 74.13
CA ALA A 52 98.57 35.96 74.34
C ALA A 52 98.03 36.87 73.22
N LEU A 53 98.84 37.81 72.74
CA LEU A 53 98.49 38.66 71.61
C LEU A 53 98.45 37.88 70.27
N GLY A 54 99.33 36.88 70.09
CA GLY A 54 99.31 35.94 68.97
C GLY A 54 98.03 35.10 68.91
N VAL A 55 97.58 34.58 70.05
CA VAL A 55 96.28 33.89 70.17
C VAL A 55 95.13 34.84 69.83
N PHE A 56 95.20 36.11 70.26
CA PHE A 56 94.20 37.13 69.91
C PHE A 56 94.14 37.40 68.40
N LYS A 57 95.29 37.47 67.72
CA LYS A 57 95.38 37.61 66.26
C LYS A 57 94.73 36.41 65.56
N GLN A 58 95.06 35.19 66.00
CA GLN A 58 94.55 33.95 65.43
C GLN A 58 93.03 33.85 65.58
N ASN A 59 92.49 34.19 66.76
CA ASN A 59 91.06 34.24 67.00
C ASN A 59 90.36 35.30 66.14
N ALA A 60 91.00 36.46 65.92
CA ALA A 60 90.46 37.50 65.04
C ALA A 60 90.43 37.09 63.56
N VAL A 61 91.46 36.39 63.07
CA VAL A 61 91.49 35.84 61.70
C VAL A 61 90.45 34.74 61.53
N ALA A 62 90.41 33.77 62.45
CA ALA A 62 89.44 32.67 62.41
C ALA A 62 87.99 33.18 62.49
N LYS A 63 87.74 34.24 63.27
CA LYS A 63 86.42 34.89 63.33
C LYS A 63 85.99 35.46 61.96
N ILE A 64 86.90 36.08 61.22
CA ILE A 64 86.61 36.63 59.87
C ILE A 64 86.34 35.49 58.87
N GLU A 65 87.11 34.41 58.91
CA GLU A 65 86.88 33.25 58.02
C GLU A 65 85.52 32.57 58.31
N ILE A 66 85.17 32.39 59.59
CA ILE A 66 83.87 31.84 60.00
C ILE A 66 82.73 32.77 59.57
N GLU A 67 82.89 34.09 59.71
CA GLU A 67 81.91 35.07 59.26
C GLU A 67 81.73 35.02 57.72
N GLN A 68 82.81 34.93 56.95
CA GLN A 68 82.75 34.79 55.48
C GLN A 68 82.10 33.47 55.03
N GLN A 69 82.43 32.35 55.68
CA GLN A 69 81.85 31.05 55.34
C GLN A 69 80.36 30.98 55.70
N SER A 70 79.97 31.53 56.86
CA SER A 70 78.58 31.66 57.29
C SER A 70 77.78 32.57 56.35
N GLU A 71 78.37 33.67 55.89
CA GLU A 71 77.74 34.58 54.92
C GLU A 71 77.57 33.93 53.54
N ALA A 72 78.55 33.14 53.09
CA ALA A 72 78.46 32.37 51.85
C ALA A 72 77.38 31.27 51.91
N GLU A 73 77.32 30.50 53.01
CA GLU A 73 76.28 29.48 53.23
C GLU A 73 74.88 30.10 53.32
N ARG A 74 74.76 31.24 54.00
CA ARG A 74 73.49 31.97 54.10
C ARG A 74 73.02 32.49 52.73
N ASN A 75 73.92 33.03 51.92
CA ASN A 75 73.61 33.47 50.56
C ASN A 75 73.18 32.30 49.65
N ALA A 76 73.88 31.17 49.74
CA ALA A 76 73.52 29.97 48.97
C ALA A 76 72.13 29.41 49.36
N ALA A 77 71.83 29.36 50.66
CA ALA A 77 70.52 28.92 51.16
C ALA A 77 69.38 29.89 50.81
N GLU A 78 69.62 31.22 50.83
CA GLU A 78 68.64 32.22 50.39
C GLU A 78 68.38 32.12 48.88
N GLU A 79 69.39 31.82 48.08
CA GLU A 79 69.25 31.64 46.62
C GLU A 79 68.51 30.34 46.26
N GLU A 80 68.78 29.24 46.97
CA GLU A 80 68.03 27.99 46.82
C GLU A 80 66.56 28.14 47.24
N ARG A 81 66.28 28.83 48.37
CA ARG A 81 64.90 29.15 48.76
C ARG A 81 64.20 30.01 47.71
N ARG A 82 64.86 31.04 47.19
CA ARG A 82 64.28 31.87 46.12
C ARG A 82 63.95 31.07 44.87
N ARG A 83 64.81 30.12 44.48
CA ARG A 83 64.51 29.21 43.35
C ARG A 83 63.32 28.33 43.62
N ASN A 84 63.28 27.67 44.78
CA ASN A 84 62.18 26.78 45.15
C ASN A 84 60.85 27.54 45.30
N ASP A 85 60.88 28.75 45.88
CA ASP A 85 59.69 29.61 45.98
C ASP A 85 59.23 30.09 44.60
N ALA A 86 60.16 30.46 43.71
CA ALA A 86 59.83 30.86 42.34
C ALA A 86 59.23 29.69 41.52
N GLU A 87 59.80 28.49 41.65
CA GLU A 87 59.32 27.28 40.99
C GLU A 87 57.94 26.86 41.54
N LYS A 88 57.73 26.95 42.86
CA LYS A 88 56.44 26.69 43.49
C LYS A 88 55.37 27.69 43.05
N ILE A 89 55.70 28.98 42.97
CA ILE A 89 54.78 30.01 42.47
C ILE A 89 54.40 29.74 41.01
N ASP A 90 55.34 29.29 40.17
CA ASP A 90 55.04 28.97 38.77
C ASP A 90 54.13 27.73 38.66
N VAL A 91 54.41 26.68 39.44
CA VAL A 91 53.56 25.49 39.52
C VAL A 91 52.15 25.84 40.02
N ASP A 92 52.03 26.64 41.08
CA ASP A 92 50.74 27.06 41.62
C ASP A 92 49.94 27.88 40.59
N ARG A 93 50.59 28.79 39.85
CA ARG A 93 49.93 29.52 38.74
C ARG A 93 49.45 28.59 37.63
N GLN A 94 50.24 27.57 37.28
CA GLN A 94 49.85 26.61 36.25
C GLN A 94 48.68 25.73 36.71
N ILE A 95 48.64 25.35 37.99
CA ILE A 95 47.51 24.64 38.60
C ILE A 95 46.26 25.53 38.58
N ASP A 96 46.35 26.76 39.07
CA ASP A 96 45.23 27.72 39.08
C ASP A 96 44.70 27.97 37.67
N PHE A 97 45.60 28.14 36.68
CA PHE A 97 45.22 28.28 35.29
C PHE A 97 44.45 27.06 34.77
N ALA A 98 44.98 25.86 34.99
CA ALA A 98 44.34 24.63 34.56
C ALA A 98 42.97 24.44 35.22
N VAL A 99 42.87 24.62 36.55
CA VAL A 99 41.62 24.47 37.31
C VAL A 99 40.56 25.48 36.86
N ASN A 100 40.92 26.76 36.72
CA ASN A 100 39.98 27.79 36.29
C ASN A 100 39.50 27.55 34.85
N THR A 101 40.40 27.12 33.96
CA THR A 101 40.06 26.81 32.58
C THR A 101 39.16 25.59 32.48
N LEU A 102 39.45 24.53 33.26
CA LEU A 102 38.62 23.33 33.32
C LEU A 102 37.24 23.64 33.94
N ALA A 103 37.20 24.44 35.00
CA ALA A 103 35.95 24.89 35.64
C ALA A 103 35.09 25.72 34.68
N ALA A 104 35.69 26.63 33.91
CA ALA A 104 35.00 27.37 32.86
C ALA A 104 34.46 26.44 31.76
N GLY A 105 35.25 25.45 31.33
CA GLY A 105 34.85 24.42 30.37
C GLY A 105 33.67 23.58 30.88
N LEU A 106 33.73 23.09 32.12
CA LEU A 106 32.65 22.36 32.77
C LEU A 106 31.40 23.22 32.98
N GLY A 107 31.57 24.51 33.30
CA GLY A 107 30.47 25.46 33.42
C GLY A 107 29.78 25.77 32.08
N ARG A 108 30.50 25.69 30.96
CA ARG A 108 29.90 25.74 29.61
C ARG A 108 29.16 24.45 29.29
N LEU A 109 29.80 23.30 29.55
CA LEU A 109 29.21 21.99 29.35
C LEU A 109 27.90 21.81 30.15
N SER A 110 27.84 22.28 31.39
CA SER A 110 26.62 22.20 32.22
C SER A 110 25.46 23.05 31.69
N ARG A 111 25.76 24.09 30.89
CA ARG A 111 24.76 24.88 30.15
C ARG A 111 24.42 24.28 28.77
N GLY A 112 24.96 23.11 28.45
CA GLY A 112 24.78 22.45 27.15
C GLY A 112 25.66 23.01 26.03
N ASP A 113 26.59 23.92 26.33
CA ASP A 113 27.51 24.46 25.34
C ASP A 113 28.72 23.52 25.19
N ILE A 114 28.61 22.64 24.20
CA ILE A 114 29.67 21.72 23.82
C ILE A 114 30.58 22.27 22.72
N SER A 115 30.38 23.51 22.24
CA SER A 115 30.92 23.96 20.95
C SER A 115 32.44 24.18 20.89
N GLN A 116 33.11 24.32 22.04
CA GLN A 116 34.54 24.66 22.11
C GLN A 116 35.30 23.76 23.09
N THR A 117 36.47 23.31 22.64
CA THR A 117 37.50 22.60 23.41
C THR A 117 38.44 23.57 24.13
N ILE A 118 39.22 23.06 25.08
CA ILE A 118 40.32 23.81 25.70
C ILE A 118 41.54 23.73 24.77
N GLU A 119 41.89 24.83 24.12
CA GLU A 119 43.01 24.90 23.17
C GLU A 119 44.37 25.03 23.87
N THR A 120 44.43 25.84 24.94
CA THR A 120 45.70 26.12 25.63
C THR A 120 46.22 24.87 26.36
N PRO A 121 47.45 24.40 26.06
CA PRO A 121 48.04 23.25 26.74
C PRO A 121 48.25 23.51 28.23
N PHE A 122 48.08 22.48 29.04
CA PHE A 122 48.43 22.52 30.46
C PHE A 122 49.84 21.97 30.68
N PHE A 123 50.49 22.35 31.77
CA PHE A 123 51.86 21.92 32.04
C PHE A 123 51.91 20.52 32.66
N GLY A 124 52.88 19.72 32.21
CA GLY A 124 53.22 18.43 32.80
C GLY A 124 52.03 17.47 32.89
N LYS A 125 51.75 16.99 34.10
CA LYS A 125 50.70 15.98 34.36
C LYS A 125 49.28 16.52 34.20
N LEU A 126 49.08 17.84 34.21
CA LEU A 126 47.76 18.44 34.04
C LEU A 126 47.25 18.33 32.60
N GLU A 127 48.14 18.15 31.62
CA GLU A 127 47.79 17.99 30.21
C GLU A 127 46.86 16.79 29.96
N THR A 128 46.97 15.73 30.76
CA THR A 128 46.05 14.59 30.71
C THR A 128 44.61 15.02 30.99
N LEU A 129 44.37 15.93 31.94
CA LEU A 129 43.03 16.43 32.24
C LEU A 129 42.42 17.19 31.07
N ARG A 130 43.23 18.01 30.38
CA ARG A 130 42.80 18.73 29.16
C ARG A 130 42.40 17.74 28.07
N ASN A 131 43.23 16.71 27.85
CA ASN A 131 42.99 15.69 26.84
C ASN A 131 41.76 14.84 27.15
N ASP A 132 41.56 14.43 28.40
CA ASP A 132 40.39 13.64 28.82
C ASP A 132 39.10 14.46 28.74
N PHE A 133 39.14 15.75 29.14
CA PHE A 133 38.01 16.67 28.98
C PHE A 133 37.66 16.86 27.50
N ASN A 134 38.63 17.22 26.66
CA ASN A 134 38.42 17.43 25.23
C ASN A 134 37.95 16.14 24.54
N GLY A 135 38.54 14.99 24.89
CA GLY A 135 38.14 13.68 24.36
C GLY A 135 36.70 13.31 24.73
N SER A 136 36.28 13.60 25.96
CA SER A 136 34.89 13.40 26.40
C SER A 136 33.93 14.35 25.68
N LEU A 137 34.32 15.62 25.51
CA LEU A 137 33.55 16.63 24.80
C LEU A 137 33.32 16.23 23.34
N LEU A 138 34.37 15.77 22.65
CA LEU A 138 34.30 15.32 21.25
C LEU A 138 33.37 14.11 21.09
N ARG A 139 33.42 13.13 22.01
CA ARG A 139 32.49 11.98 21.98
C ARG A 139 31.04 12.40 22.22
N LEU A 140 30.83 13.35 23.12
CA LEU A 140 29.49 13.89 23.37
C LEU A 140 28.96 14.67 22.16
N GLN A 141 29.81 15.50 21.53
CA GLN A 141 29.48 16.18 20.27
C GLN A 141 29.09 15.19 19.17
N ASP A 142 29.87 14.12 18.98
CA ASP A 142 29.58 13.09 17.99
C ASP A 142 28.23 12.40 18.28
N THR A 143 28.01 12.00 19.53
CA THR A 143 26.74 11.38 19.96
C THR A 143 25.54 12.31 19.71
N LEU A 144 25.63 13.59 20.06
CA LEU A 144 24.56 14.56 19.83
C LEU A 144 24.36 14.88 18.34
N SER A 145 25.43 14.87 17.56
CA SER A 145 25.35 14.99 16.09
C SER A 145 24.60 13.81 15.49
N GLN A 146 24.89 12.58 15.93
CA GLN A 146 24.15 11.37 15.51
C GLN A 146 22.67 11.44 15.92
N ILE A 147 22.35 11.87 17.15
CA ILE A 147 20.96 12.05 17.60
C ILE A 147 20.23 13.08 16.73
N ARG A 148 20.86 14.22 16.44
CA ARG A 148 20.29 15.24 15.55
C ARG A 148 20.01 14.69 14.16
N ASN A 149 20.95 13.97 13.57
CA ASN A 149 20.79 13.39 12.25
C ASN A 149 19.65 12.36 12.24
N ASN A 150 19.54 11.52 13.27
CA ASN A 150 18.43 10.58 13.43
C ASN A 150 17.08 11.31 13.57
N ALA A 151 17.02 12.39 14.34
CA ALA A 151 15.80 13.20 14.48
C ALA A 151 15.38 13.83 13.14
N GLN A 152 16.34 14.32 12.34
CA GLN A 152 16.08 14.84 11.00
C GLN A 152 15.57 13.74 10.04
N MET A 153 16.15 12.54 10.09
CA MET A 153 15.66 11.40 9.31
C MET A 153 14.24 10.99 9.72
N ILE A 154 13.94 10.92 11.02
CA ILE A 154 12.59 10.64 11.51
C ILE A 154 11.62 11.69 11.00
N GLN A 155 11.95 12.98 11.10
CA GLN A 155 11.08 14.06 10.63
C GLN A 155 10.82 13.99 9.13
N HIS A 156 11.83 13.64 8.34
CA HIS A 156 11.67 13.42 6.89
C HIS A 156 10.74 12.23 6.60
N ASN A 157 11.00 11.08 7.21
CA ASN A 157 10.19 9.87 7.04
C ASN A 157 8.74 10.07 7.48
N THR A 158 8.51 10.82 8.57
CA THR A 158 7.15 11.18 9.02
C THR A 158 6.44 12.06 7.99
N GLY A 159 7.16 12.99 7.32
CA GLY A 159 6.62 13.78 6.23
C GLY A 159 6.19 12.92 5.03
N GLU A 160 7.01 11.94 4.64
CA GLU A 160 6.68 10.99 3.56
C GLU A 160 5.50 10.08 3.93
N LEU A 161 5.45 9.59 5.18
CA LEU A 161 4.34 8.79 5.69
C LEU A 161 3.02 9.59 5.68
N SER A 162 3.05 10.84 6.13
CA SER A 162 1.87 11.72 6.09
C SER A 162 1.38 11.96 4.67
N GLY A 163 2.29 12.18 3.70
CA GLY A 163 1.93 12.28 2.29
C GLY A 163 1.32 10.99 1.72
N SER A 164 1.88 9.85 2.10
CA SER A 164 1.37 8.53 1.69
C SER A 164 -0.01 8.22 2.29
N ALA A 165 -0.24 8.63 3.54
CA ALA A 165 -1.53 8.52 4.21
C ALA A 165 -2.62 9.38 3.54
N ASP A 166 -2.29 10.63 3.17
CA ASP A 166 -3.20 11.51 2.41
C ASP A 166 -3.57 10.92 1.03
N GLU A 167 -2.60 10.33 0.33
CA GLU A 167 -2.86 9.61 -0.93
C GLU A 167 -3.74 8.38 -0.71
N LEU A 168 -3.47 7.58 0.32
CA LEU A 168 -4.29 6.42 0.68
C LEU A 168 -5.71 6.82 1.04
N SER A 169 -5.90 7.95 1.75
CA SER A 169 -7.21 8.52 2.05
C SER A 169 -8.01 8.81 0.78
N LYS A 170 -7.43 9.62 -0.13
CA LYS A 170 -8.07 10.00 -1.41
C LYS A 170 -8.41 8.78 -2.27
N ARG A 171 -7.52 7.80 -2.33
CA ARG A 171 -7.77 6.54 -3.06
C ARG A 171 -8.89 5.72 -2.41
N THR A 172 -8.96 5.69 -1.09
CA THR A 172 -10.01 4.99 -0.35
C THR A 172 -11.37 5.67 -0.57
N GLU A 173 -11.43 7.01 -0.56
CA GLU A 173 -12.65 7.77 -0.92
C GLU A 173 -13.10 7.50 -2.36
N GLN A 174 -12.17 7.54 -3.33
CA GLN A 174 -12.49 7.25 -4.72
C GLN A 174 -12.96 5.81 -4.93
N GLN A 175 -12.35 4.87 -4.20
CA GLN A 175 -12.76 3.46 -4.21
C GLN A 175 -14.15 3.28 -3.61
N ALA A 176 -14.48 3.97 -2.51
CA ALA A 176 -15.80 3.95 -1.91
C ALA A 176 -16.87 4.43 -2.90
N ALA A 177 -16.62 5.57 -3.57
CA ALA A 177 -17.54 6.09 -4.60
C ALA A 177 -17.72 5.10 -5.77
N SER A 178 -16.64 4.45 -6.20
CA SER A 178 -16.69 3.44 -7.28
C SER A 178 -17.46 2.19 -6.85
N LEU A 179 -17.32 1.76 -5.59
CA LEU A 179 -18.06 0.64 -5.02
C LEU A 179 -19.55 0.95 -4.91
N GLU A 180 -19.93 2.17 -4.50
CA GLU A 180 -21.33 2.60 -4.43
C GLU A 180 -21.99 2.57 -5.82
N GLN A 181 -21.30 3.09 -6.84
CA GLN A 181 -21.78 3.01 -8.23
C GLN A 181 -21.89 1.56 -8.74
N THR A 182 -20.92 0.72 -8.40
CA THR A 182 -20.93 -0.70 -8.79
C THR A 182 -22.06 -1.45 -8.10
N ALA A 183 -22.31 -1.20 -6.81
CA ALA A 183 -23.41 -1.79 -6.06
C ALA A 183 -24.76 -1.40 -6.66
N ALA A 184 -24.95 -0.12 -7.01
CA ALA A 184 -26.16 0.36 -7.66
C ALA A 184 -26.40 -0.33 -9.02
N ALA A 185 -25.35 -0.47 -9.83
CA ALA A 185 -25.43 -1.16 -11.12
C ALA A 185 -25.74 -2.65 -10.96
N VAL A 186 -25.16 -3.32 -9.98
CA VAL A 186 -25.43 -4.74 -9.68
C VAL A 186 -26.88 -4.93 -9.22
N GLU A 187 -27.42 -4.02 -8.42
CA GLU A 187 -28.83 -4.05 -8.00
C GLU A 187 -29.77 -3.86 -9.19
N GLU A 188 -29.50 -2.90 -10.07
CA GLU A 188 -30.28 -2.67 -11.29
C GLU A 188 -30.27 -3.89 -12.22
N ILE A 189 -29.11 -4.51 -12.42
CA ILE A 189 -28.97 -5.75 -13.20
C ILE A 189 -29.74 -6.88 -12.51
N THR A 190 -29.68 -6.99 -11.18
CA THR A 190 -30.39 -8.03 -10.41
C THR A 190 -31.91 -7.92 -10.62
N VAL A 191 -32.46 -6.71 -10.56
CA VAL A 191 -33.87 -6.45 -10.86
C VAL A 191 -34.21 -6.85 -12.30
N THR A 192 -33.36 -6.49 -13.26
CA THR A 192 -33.57 -6.78 -14.69
C THR A 192 -33.52 -8.28 -15.00
N VAL A 193 -32.57 -9.01 -14.40
CA VAL A 193 -32.44 -10.47 -14.55
C VAL A 193 -33.64 -11.18 -13.94
N LYS A 194 -34.08 -10.76 -12.75
CA LYS A 194 -35.30 -11.30 -12.12
C LYS A 194 -36.53 -11.09 -13.00
N SER A 195 -36.73 -9.87 -13.52
CA SER A 195 -37.83 -9.58 -14.44
C SER A 195 -37.73 -10.40 -15.74
N SER A 196 -36.53 -10.64 -16.25
CA SER A 196 -36.30 -11.48 -17.42
C SER A 196 -36.68 -12.94 -17.17
N ALA A 197 -36.38 -13.48 -15.99
CA ALA A 197 -36.79 -14.82 -15.58
C ALA A 197 -38.32 -14.94 -15.49
N GLU A 198 -38.99 -13.97 -14.87
CA GLU A 198 -40.46 -13.91 -14.79
C GLU A 198 -41.09 -13.85 -16.19
N ARG A 199 -40.59 -12.97 -17.06
CA ARG A 199 -41.05 -12.87 -18.46
C ARG A 199 -40.81 -14.15 -19.27
N ALA A 200 -39.70 -14.83 -19.06
CA ALA A 200 -39.44 -16.12 -19.70
C ALA A 200 -40.46 -17.18 -19.23
N GLN A 201 -40.79 -17.20 -17.94
CA GLN A 201 -41.80 -18.10 -17.41
C GLN A 201 -43.20 -17.80 -17.98
N GLU A 202 -43.59 -16.53 -18.07
CA GLU A 202 -44.85 -16.12 -18.73
C GLU A 202 -44.87 -16.52 -20.21
N ALA A 203 -43.78 -16.26 -20.94
CA ALA A 203 -43.65 -16.65 -22.35
C ALA A 203 -43.79 -18.17 -22.53
N ASN A 204 -43.22 -18.97 -21.61
CA ASN A 204 -43.35 -20.43 -21.66
C ASN A 204 -44.81 -20.88 -21.50
N GLN A 205 -45.57 -20.18 -20.63
CA GLN A 205 -46.98 -20.46 -20.42
C GLN A 205 -47.82 -20.14 -21.67
N ILE A 206 -47.53 -19.01 -22.33
CA ILE A 206 -48.17 -18.61 -23.60
C ILE A 206 -47.83 -19.62 -24.71
N VAL A 207 -46.57 -20.05 -24.81
CA VAL A 207 -46.13 -21.05 -25.78
C VAL A 207 -46.84 -22.39 -25.56
N ALA A 208 -46.98 -22.83 -24.31
CA ALA A 208 -47.71 -24.06 -23.98
C ALA A 208 -49.20 -23.99 -24.38
N GLN A 209 -49.87 -22.86 -24.12
CA GLN A 209 -51.25 -22.64 -24.56
C GLN A 209 -51.37 -22.61 -26.09
N THR A 210 -50.43 -21.94 -26.76
CA THR A 210 -50.39 -21.84 -28.23
C THR A 210 -50.18 -23.21 -28.88
N LYS A 211 -49.31 -24.05 -28.29
CA LYS A 211 -49.14 -25.45 -28.71
C LYS A 211 -50.44 -26.23 -28.62
N SER A 212 -51.13 -26.15 -27.48
CA SER A 212 -52.42 -26.82 -27.30
C SER A 212 -53.48 -26.36 -28.31
N ALA A 213 -53.50 -25.07 -28.65
CA ALA A 213 -54.41 -24.53 -29.66
C ALA A 213 -54.06 -25.01 -31.08
N ALA A 214 -52.78 -25.08 -31.42
CA ALA A 214 -52.30 -25.63 -32.69
C ALA A 214 -52.66 -27.12 -32.83
N ASP A 215 -52.45 -27.92 -31.78
CA ASP A 215 -52.80 -29.34 -31.75
C ASP A 215 -54.32 -29.56 -31.90
N ALA A 216 -55.15 -28.71 -31.27
CA ALA A 216 -56.59 -28.74 -31.45
C ALA A 216 -57.00 -28.37 -32.89
N SER A 217 -56.35 -27.36 -33.47
CA SER A 217 -56.60 -26.91 -34.85
C SER A 217 -56.23 -28.00 -35.87
N SER A 218 -55.13 -28.73 -35.63
CA SER A 218 -54.72 -29.87 -36.44
C SER A 218 -55.79 -30.98 -36.48
N LYS A 219 -56.42 -31.28 -35.33
CA LYS A 219 -57.54 -32.24 -35.26
C LYS A 219 -58.77 -31.78 -36.06
N VAL A 220 -59.10 -30.49 -36.01
CA VAL A 220 -60.22 -29.92 -36.78
C VAL A 220 -59.96 -30.01 -38.28
N VAL A 221 -58.74 -29.66 -38.72
CA VAL A 221 -58.35 -29.79 -40.12
C VAL A 221 -58.38 -31.25 -40.59
N SER A 222 -57.87 -32.18 -39.79
CA SER A 222 -57.99 -33.62 -40.09
C SER A 222 -59.44 -34.04 -40.27
N SER A 223 -60.34 -33.60 -39.39
CA SER A 223 -61.77 -33.89 -39.49
C SER A 223 -62.42 -33.27 -40.74
N ALA A 224 -61.94 -32.11 -41.17
CA ALA A 224 -62.39 -31.44 -42.39
C ALA A 224 -61.93 -32.18 -43.66
N ILE A 225 -60.69 -32.69 -43.69
CA ILE A 225 -60.18 -33.56 -44.77
C ILE A 225 -61.06 -34.80 -44.89
N ASP A 226 -61.35 -35.46 -43.77
CA ASP A 226 -62.23 -36.64 -43.74
C ASP A 226 -63.65 -36.32 -44.24
N ALA A 227 -64.17 -35.12 -43.93
CA ALA A 227 -65.46 -34.68 -44.41
C ALA A 227 -65.47 -34.44 -45.93
N MET A 228 -64.43 -33.81 -46.47
CA MET A 228 -64.28 -33.60 -47.92
C MET A 228 -64.17 -34.92 -48.67
N ALA A 229 -63.40 -35.88 -48.15
CA ALA A 229 -63.30 -37.23 -48.72
C ALA A 229 -64.66 -37.96 -48.77
N ARG A 230 -65.50 -37.80 -47.74
CA ARG A 230 -66.88 -38.35 -47.76
C ARG A 230 -67.77 -37.65 -48.78
N ILE A 231 -67.61 -36.34 -48.99
CA ILE A 231 -68.35 -35.60 -50.01
C ILE A 231 -67.93 -36.06 -51.41
N GLU A 232 -66.64 -36.25 -51.64
CA GLU A 232 -66.09 -36.76 -52.91
C GLU A 232 -66.66 -38.16 -53.24
N ASP A 233 -66.65 -39.09 -52.28
CA ASP A 233 -67.24 -40.43 -52.44
C ASP A 233 -68.76 -40.36 -52.71
N ALA A 234 -69.49 -39.49 -52.00
CA ALA A 234 -70.92 -39.30 -52.21
C ALA A 234 -71.22 -38.73 -53.61
N SER A 235 -70.44 -37.75 -54.08
CA SER A 235 -70.56 -37.20 -55.43
C SER A 235 -70.32 -38.28 -56.49
N GLY A 236 -69.30 -39.13 -56.31
CA GLY A 236 -69.06 -40.28 -57.20
C GLY A 236 -70.23 -41.24 -57.29
N LYS A 237 -70.90 -41.54 -56.16
CA LYS A 237 -72.13 -42.34 -56.13
C LYS A 237 -73.29 -41.66 -56.85
N ILE A 238 -73.42 -40.34 -56.73
CA ILE A 238 -74.46 -39.58 -57.45
C ILE A 238 -74.23 -39.68 -58.96
N VAL A 239 -72.99 -39.54 -59.44
CA VAL A 239 -72.67 -39.70 -60.88
C VAL A 239 -73.11 -41.07 -61.40
N GLN A 240 -72.83 -42.14 -60.64
CA GLN A 240 -73.28 -43.51 -61.00
C GLN A 240 -74.81 -43.62 -61.10
N ILE A 241 -75.55 -42.99 -60.18
CA ILE A 241 -77.03 -42.97 -60.22
C ILE A 241 -77.53 -42.21 -61.46
N ILE A 242 -76.89 -41.08 -61.79
CA ILE A 242 -77.25 -40.28 -62.96
C ILE A 242 -76.99 -41.04 -64.26
N ASP A 243 -75.90 -41.81 -64.35
CA ASP A 243 -75.62 -42.67 -65.50
C ASP A 243 -76.71 -43.74 -65.68
N VAL A 244 -77.20 -44.34 -64.59
CA VAL A 244 -78.34 -45.29 -64.65
C VAL A 244 -79.64 -44.59 -65.07
N ILE A 245 -79.89 -43.35 -64.62
CA ILE A 245 -81.07 -42.59 -65.03
C ILE A 245 -81.02 -42.26 -66.52
N ASP A 246 -79.85 -41.86 -67.04
CA ASP A 246 -79.67 -41.61 -68.48
C ASP A 246 -79.88 -42.90 -69.30
N GLU A 247 -79.38 -44.04 -68.82
CA GLU A 247 -79.64 -45.35 -69.44
C GLU A 247 -81.13 -45.70 -69.45
N ILE A 248 -81.85 -45.51 -68.33
CA ILE A 248 -83.30 -45.73 -68.24
C ILE A 248 -84.05 -44.80 -69.20
N ALA A 249 -83.66 -43.53 -69.29
CA ALA A 249 -84.25 -42.58 -70.21
C ALA A 249 -84.03 -43.00 -71.67
N PHE A 250 -82.82 -43.47 -72.01
CA PHE A 250 -82.50 -44.00 -73.33
C PHE A 250 -83.32 -45.24 -73.69
N GLN A 251 -83.41 -46.22 -72.77
CA GLN A 251 -84.23 -47.42 -72.95
C GLN A 251 -85.71 -47.07 -73.11
N THR A 252 -86.23 -46.14 -72.29
CA THR A 252 -87.63 -45.66 -72.37
C THR A 252 -87.91 -44.98 -73.71
N ASN A 253 -86.97 -44.17 -74.21
CA ASN A 253 -87.07 -43.54 -75.52
C ASN A 253 -87.11 -44.59 -76.67
N LEU A 254 -86.34 -45.66 -76.58
CA LEU A 254 -86.38 -46.77 -77.55
C LEU A 254 -87.70 -47.57 -77.46
N LEU A 255 -88.18 -47.87 -76.25
CA LEU A 255 -89.47 -48.53 -76.02
C LEU A 255 -90.63 -47.71 -76.58
N ALA A 256 -90.63 -46.40 -76.34
CA ALA A 256 -91.63 -45.47 -76.86
C ALA A 256 -91.59 -45.37 -78.39
N LEU A 257 -90.39 -45.39 -79.00
CA LEU A 257 -90.23 -45.45 -80.45
C LEU A 257 -90.84 -46.74 -81.03
N ASN A 258 -90.54 -47.90 -80.43
CA ASN A 258 -91.11 -49.19 -80.84
C ASN A 258 -92.64 -49.20 -80.71
N ALA A 259 -93.17 -48.68 -79.61
CA ALA A 259 -94.62 -48.55 -79.40
C ALA A 259 -95.28 -47.61 -80.42
N GLY A 260 -94.61 -46.51 -80.77
CA GLY A 260 -95.08 -45.58 -81.80
C GLY A 260 -95.11 -46.21 -83.20
N ILE A 261 -94.11 -47.05 -83.54
CA ILE A 261 -94.08 -47.81 -84.79
C ILE A 261 -95.24 -48.82 -84.85
N GLU A 262 -95.46 -49.58 -83.78
CA GLU A 262 -96.55 -50.58 -83.74
C GLU A 262 -97.93 -49.91 -83.73
N ALA A 263 -98.07 -48.75 -83.09
CA ALA A 263 -99.29 -47.94 -83.13
C ALA A 263 -99.58 -47.41 -84.56
N ALA A 264 -98.55 -46.97 -85.30
CA ALA A 264 -98.69 -46.59 -86.71
C ALA A 264 -99.10 -47.79 -87.59
N ARG A 265 -98.59 -48.98 -87.27
CA ARG A 265 -98.93 -50.23 -87.96
C ARG A 265 -100.38 -50.67 -87.75
N ALA A 266 -100.96 -50.37 -86.58
CA ALA A 266 -102.36 -50.66 -86.25
C ALA A 266 -103.38 -49.69 -86.89
N GLY A 267 -102.93 -48.68 -87.66
CA GLY A 267 -103.79 -47.78 -88.41
C GLY A 267 -104.73 -46.94 -87.54
N ASP A 268 -106.02 -46.84 -87.92
CA ASP A 268 -106.99 -46.00 -87.22
C ASP A 268 -107.25 -46.42 -85.76
N ALA A 269 -107.09 -47.70 -85.43
CA ALA A 269 -107.24 -48.21 -84.07
C ALA A 269 -106.06 -47.83 -83.14
N GLY A 270 -104.88 -47.50 -83.72
CA GLY A 270 -103.65 -47.19 -82.98
C GLY A 270 -103.42 -45.71 -82.70
N LYS A 271 -104.26 -44.79 -83.22
CA LYS A 271 -104.05 -43.34 -83.11
C LYS A 271 -103.89 -42.84 -81.67
N GLY A 272 -104.68 -43.36 -80.73
CA GLY A 272 -104.55 -42.99 -79.30
C GLY A 272 -103.24 -43.48 -78.69
N PHE A 273 -102.80 -44.70 -79.04
CA PHE A 273 -101.52 -45.25 -78.58
C PHE A 273 -100.31 -44.51 -79.18
N ALA A 274 -100.41 -44.02 -80.42
CA ALA A 274 -99.35 -43.25 -81.06
C ALA A 274 -99.09 -41.92 -80.33
N VAL A 275 -100.15 -41.24 -79.86
CA VAL A 275 -100.01 -40.00 -79.07
C VAL A 275 -99.33 -40.26 -77.74
N VAL A 276 -99.75 -41.31 -77.02
CA VAL A 276 -99.11 -41.70 -75.75
C VAL A 276 -97.64 -42.08 -75.96
N ALA A 277 -97.33 -42.83 -77.01
CA ALA A 277 -95.96 -43.20 -77.35
C ALA A 277 -95.09 -41.97 -77.67
N GLN A 278 -95.63 -40.95 -78.34
CA GLN A 278 -94.93 -39.69 -78.58
C GLN A 278 -94.68 -38.91 -77.28
N GLU A 279 -95.68 -38.81 -76.40
CA GLU A 279 -95.55 -38.12 -75.10
C GLU A 279 -94.51 -38.80 -74.19
N VAL A 280 -94.52 -40.14 -74.12
CA VAL A 280 -93.52 -40.92 -73.36
C VAL A 280 -92.12 -40.72 -73.94
N ARG A 281 -92.00 -40.63 -75.26
CA ARG A 281 -90.72 -40.38 -75.93
C ARG A 281 -90.19 -38.98 -75.61
N GLU A 282 -91.04 -37.96 -75.67
CA GLU A 282 -90.67 -36.58 -75.32
C GLU A 282 -90.26 -36.46 -73.85
N LEU A 283 -91.00 -37.13 -72.94
CA LEU A 283 -90.64 -37.21 -71.52
C LEU A 283 -89.27 -37.88 -71.32
N ALA A 284 -88.99 -38.99 -72.02
CA ALA A 284 -87.72 -39.68 -71.95
C ALA A 284 -86.55 -38.80 -72.44
N GLN A 285 -86.73 -38.05 -73.53
CA GLN A 285 -85.73 -37.09 -74.02
C GLN A 285 -85.49 -35.96 -73.02
N ARG A 286 -86.55 -35.43 -72.38
CA ARG A 286 -86.44 -34.43 -71.32
C ARG A 286 -85.69 -34.97 -70.09
N SER A 287 -85.97 -36.22 -69.70
CA SER A 287 -85.25 -36.89 -68.60
C SER A 287 -83.76 -37.06 -68.90
N ALA A 288 -83.39 -37.47 -70.12
CA ALA A 288 -81.99 -37.58 -70.53
C ALA A 288 -81.26 -36.22 -70.51
N SER A 289 -81.91 -35.16 -71.02
CA SER A 289 -81.36 -33.80 -70.97
C SER A 289 -81.15 -33.33 -69.53
N ALA A 290 -82.13 -33.55 -68.65
CA ALA A 290 -82.03 -33.18 -67.24
C ALA A 290 -80.95 -34.00 -66.50
N ALA A 291 -80.83 -35.30 -66.79
CA ALA A 291 -79.77 -36.15 -66.26
C ALA A 291 -78.38 -35.60 -66.65
N LYS A 292 -78.20 -35.20 -67.90
CA LYS A 292 -76.96 -34.60 -68.39
C LYS A 292 -76.64 -33.25 -67.70
N GLU A 293 -77.63 -32.37 -67.54
CA GLU A 293 -77.44 -31.11 -66.81
C GLU A 293 -77.05 -31.33 -65.34
N ILE A 294 -77.67 -32.32 -64.67
CA ILE A 294 -77.30 -32.69 -63.30
C ILE A 294 -75.88 -33.25 -63.26
N LYS A 295 -75.50 -34.10 -64.22
CA LYS A 295 -74.14 -34.64 -64.33
C LYS A 295 -73.10 -33.51 -64.42
N ASP A 296 -73.32 -32.56 -65.33
CA ASP A 296 -72.43 -31.41 -65.50
C ASP A 296 -72.31 -30.56 -64.21
N LEU A 297 -73.39 -30.42 -63.44
CA LEU A 297 -73.36 -29.72 -62.15
C LEU A 297 -72.57 -30.50 -61.08
N ILE A 298 -72.74 -31.83 -61.00
CA ILE A 298 -72.02 -32.68 -60.06
C ILE A 298 -70.53 -32.75 -60.39
N ASP A 299 -70.16 -32.79 -61.67
CA ASP A 299 -68.75 -32.76 -62.10
C ASP A 299 -68.08 -31.44 -61.70
N LYS A 300 -68.77 -30.31 -61.85
CA LYS A 300 -68.31 -29.01 -61.34
C LYS A 300 -68.16 -29.02 -59.83
N SER A 301 -69.15 -29.51 -59.08
CA SER A 301 -69.08 -29.62 -57.63
C SER A 301 -67.92 -30.52 -57.17
N THR A 302 -67.65 -31.62 -57.88
CA THR A 302 -66.54 -32.53 -57.58
C THR A 302 -65.19 -31.82 -57.78
N THR A 303 -65.06 -31.01 -58.83
CA THR A 303 -63.87 -30.19 -59.06
C THR A 303 -63.63 -29.18 -57.94
N GLU A 304 -64.68 -28.50 -57.48
CA GLU A 304 -64.60 -27.56 -56.34
C GLU A 304 -64.24 -28.26 -55.02
N VAL A 305 -64.82 -29.44 -54.75
CA VAL A 305 -64.50 -30.24 -53.56
C VAL A 305 -63.03 -30.70 -53.60
N ASN A 306 -62.52 -31.13 -54.75
CA ASN A 306 -61.12 -31.52 -54.89
C ASN A 306 -60.16 -30.34 -54.67
N SER A 307 -60.51 -29.17 -55.20
CA SER A 307 -59.76 -27.93 -54.96
C SER A 307 -59.77 -27.56 -53.47
N GLY A 308 -60.95 -27.62 -52.82
CA GLY A 308 -61.12 -27.36 -51.40
C GLY A 308 -60.33 -28.35 -50.52
N SER A 309 -60.38 -29.64 -50.84
CA SER A 309 -59.62 -30.69 -50.15
C SER A 309 -58.12 -30.41 -50.17
N ARG A 310 -57.58 -30.03 -51.34
CA ARG A 310 -56.16 -29.65 -51.48
C ARG A 310 -55.78 -28.46 -50.60
N LEU A 311 -56.61 -27.41 -50.57
CA LEU A 311 -56.37 -26.22 -49.73
C LEU A 311 -56.40 -26.55 -48.24
N VAL A 312 -57.32 -27.42 -47.81
CA VAL A 312 -57.40 -27.88 -46.41
C VAL A 312 -56.18 -28.74 -46.06
N GLN A 313 -55.71 -29.60 -46.98
CA GLN A 313 -54.50 -30.39 -46.78
C GLN A 313 -53.24 -29.51 -46.66
N GLU A 314 -53.09 -28.50 -47.51
CA GLU A 314 -52.02 -27.51 -47.43
C GLU A 314 -52.07 -26.74 -46.10
N THR A 315 -53.26 -26.35 -45.66
CA THR A 315 -53.48 -25.72 -44.34
C THR A 315 -53.01 -26.64 -43.20
N GLY A 316 -53.28 -27.95 -43.30
CA GLY A 316 -52.82 -28.95 -42.34
C GLY A 316 -51.30 -29.04 -42.25
N GLN A 317 -50.61 -28.99 -43.39
CA GLN A 317 -49.15 -28.99 -43.43
C GLN A 317 -48.57 -27.72 -42.78
N VAL A 318 -49.13 -26.55 -43.09
CA VAL A 318 -48.69 -25.28 -42.48
C VAL A 318 -48.88 -25.29 -40.96
N LEU A 319 -49.99 -25.84 -40.46
CA LEU A 319 -50.22 -25.98 -39.02
C LEU A 319 -49.21 -26.94 -38.36
N SER A 320 -48.83 -28.03 -39.05
CA SER A 320 -47.79 -28.95 -38.56
C SER A 320 -46.43 -28.24 -38.44
N ASP A 321 -46.06 -27.45 -39.45
CA ASP A 321 -44.83 -26.67 -39.44
C ASP A 321 -44.84 -25.60 -38.33
N ILE A 322 -45.99 -24.96 -38.08
CA ILE A 322 -46.18 -24.03 -36.96
C ILE A 322 -45.99 -24.75 -35.62
N SER A 323 -46.57 -25.93 -35.44
CA SER A 323 -46.41 -26.72 -34.20
C SER A 323 -44.93 -27.06 -33.93
N ASN A 324 -44.18 -27.45 -34.98
CA ASN A 324 -42.74 -27.67 -34.86
C ASN A 324 -41.97 -26.40 -34.47
N LYS A 325 -42.32 -25.23 -35.05
CA LYS A 325 -41.71 -23.96 -34.65
C LYS A 325 -42.03 -23.58 -33.20
N ILE A 326 -43.24 -23.86 -32.72
CA ILE A 326 -43.64 -23.63 -31.33
C ILE A 326 -42.77 -24.46 -30.38
N LEU A 327 -42.44 -25.71 -30.72
CA LEU A 327 -41.51 -26.53 -29.93
C LEU A 327 -40.12 -25.88 -29.82
N THR A 328 -39.57 -25.42 -30.94
CA THR A 328 -38.27 -24.72 -30.94
C THR A 328 -38.29 -23.44 -30.10
N VAL A 329 -39.40 -22.69 -30.12
CA VAL A 329 -39.56 -21.50 -29.27
C VAL A 329 -39.62 -21.90 -27.80
N SER A 330 -40.35 -22.97 -27.46
CA SER A 330 -40.44 -23.50 -26.09
C SER A 330 -39.06 -23.84 -25.53
N GLU A 331 -38.24 -24.57 -26.29
CA GLU A 331 -36.88 -24.95 -25.89
C GLU A 331 -35.99 -23.70 -25.66
N ARG A 332 -36.09 -22.69 -26.53
CA ARG A 332 -35.34 -21.44 -26.35
C ARG A 332 -35.76 -20.65 -25.12
N VAL A 333 -37.06 -20.59 -24.84
CA VAL A 333 -37.57 -19.90 -23.65
C VAL A 333 -37.14 -20.62 -22.38
N GLU A 334 -37.11 -21.95 -22.38
CA GLU A 334 -36.58 -22.75 -21.26
C GLU A 334 -35.09 -22.47 -21.02
N MET A 335 -34.27 -22.43 -22.08
CA MET A 335 -32.86 -22.04 -21.96
C MET A 335 -32.67 -20.62 -21.41
N ILE A 336 -33.51 -19.66 -21.80
CA ILE A 336 -33.47 -18.29 -21.25
C ILE A 336 -33.80 -18.31 -19.76
N ALA A 337 -34.85 -19.03 -19.36
CA ALA A 337 -35.24 -19.13 -17.95
C ALA A 337 -34.13 -19.75 -17.09
N MET A 338 -33.47 -20.80 -17.59
CA MET A 338 -32.29 -21.39 -16.94
C MET A 338 -31.14 -20.37 -16.83
N ALA A 339 -30.77 -19.73 -17.93
CA ALA A 339 -29.69 -18.74 -17.95
C ALA A 339 -29.95 -17.56 -17.02
N SER A 340 -31.19 -17.06 -16.95
CA SER A 340 -31.56 -16.00 -16.02
C SER A 340 -31.46 -16.45 -14.54
N ARG A 341 -31.76 -17.71 -14.24
CA ARG A 341 -31.60 -18.27 -12.89
C ARG A 341 -30.13 -18.40 -12.50
N ASP A 342 -29.28 -18.85 -13.42
CA ASP A 342 -27.84 -18.95 -13.21
C ASP A 342 -27.22 -17.54 -13.03
N GLN A 343 -27.62 -16.57 -13.87
CA GLN A 343 -27.21 -15.17 -13.72
C GLN A 343 -27.64 -14.60 -12.36
N SER A 344 -28.86 -14.87 -11.90
CA SER A 344 -29.32 -14.42 -10.59
C SER A 344 -28.47 -14.99 -9.45
N THR A 345 -28.00 -16.24 -9.59
CA THR A 345 -27.10 -16.86 -8.61
C THR A 345 -25.72 -16.20 -8.64
N GLY A 346 -25.16 -15.97 -9.83
CA GLY A 346 -23.89 -15.27 -9.99
C GLY A 346 -23.92 -13.84 -9.48
N LEU A 347 -25.02 -13.11 -9.68
CA LEU A 347 -25.19 -11.75 -9.15
C LEU A 347 -25.24 -11.72 -7.62
N ALA A 348 -25.80 -12.75 -6.98
CA ALA A 348 -25.78 -12.85 -5.52
C ALA A 348 -24.35 -12.98 -4.97
N GLU A 349 -23.47 -13.71 -5.67
CA GLU A 349 -22.05 -13.83 -5.32
C GLU A 349 -21.27 -12.54 -5.57
N VAL A 350 -21.54 -11.84 -6.68
CA VAL A 350 -20.98 -10.52 -6.96
C VAL A 350 -21.41 -9.53 -5.87
N ASN A 351 -22.68 -9.52 -5.48
CA ASN A 351 -23.18 -8.64 -4.42
C ASN A 351 -22.49 -8.91 -3.07
N ALA A 352 -22.30 -10.18 -2.72
CA ALA A 352 -21.53 -10.55 -1.52
C ALA A 352 -20.07 -10.05 -1.58
N SER A 353 -19.44 -10.12 -2.76
CA SER A 353 -18.08 -9.63 -2.97
C SER A 353 -17.97 -8.10 -2.86
N VAL A 354 -18.93 -7.37 -3.42
CA VAL A 354 -19.01 -5.89 -3.29
C VAL A 354 -19.17 -5.49 -1.83
N ASN A 355 -20.02 -6.21 -1.07
CA ASN A 355 -20.22 -5.94 0.35
C ASN A 355 -18.94 -6.21 1.18
N SER A 356 -18.17 -7.24 0.82
CA SER A 356 -16.85 -7.49 1.43
C SER A 356 -15.83 -6.40 1.10
N MET A 357 -15.85 -5.87 -0.14
CA MET A 357 -14.97 -4.76 -0.54
C MET A 357 -15.33 -3.46 0.16
N ASP A 358 -16.62 -3.19 0.38
CA ASP A 358 -17.08 -2.04 1.16
C ASP A 358 -16.54 -2.10 2.60
N HIS A 359 -16.67 -3.24 3.28
CA HIS A 359 -16.13 -3.42 4.63
C HIS A 359 -14.60 -3.24 4.68
N MET A 360 -13.86 -3.70 3.67
CA MET A 360 -12.41 -3.46 3.57
C MET A 360 -12.08 -1.99 3.34
N THR A 361 -12.89 -1.30 2.54
CA THR A 361 -12.72 0.13 2.23
C THR A 361 -12.98 0.97 3.48
N GLN A 362 -14.02 0.67 4.26
CA GLN A 362 -14.27 1.30 5.55
C GLN A 362 -13.14 1.04 6.55
N LYS A 363 -12.60 -0.18 6.60
CA LYS A 363 -11.45 -0.50 7.45
C LYS A 363 -10.20 0.29 7.04
N ASN A 364 -9.95 0.45 5.74
CA ASN A 364 -8.84 1.27 5.25
C ASN A 364 -9.02 2.75 5.63
N ALA A 365 -10.25 3.28 5.52
CA ALA A 365 -10.54 4.66 5.92
C ALA A 365 -10.26 4.87 7.42
N ALA A 366 -10.71 3.94 8.27
CA ALA A 366 -10.43 3.98 9.71
C ALA A 366 -8.92 3.88 10.03
N MET A 367 -8.17 3.03 9.31
CA MET A 367 -6.73 2.91 9.53
C MET A 367 -5.96 4.19 9.14
N VAL A 368 -6.39 4.89 8.09
CA VAL A 368 -5.75 6.15 7.68
C VAL A 368 -6.01 7.25 8.71
N GLU A 369 -7.15 7.24 9.40
CA GLU A 369 -7.46 8.21 10.46
C GLU A 369 -6.63 7.99 11.74
N GLU A 370 -6.14 6.76 11.98
CA GLU A 370 -5.29 6.42 13.13
C GLU A 370 -3.77 6.64 12.91
N THR A 371 -3.32 6.82 11.65
CA THR A 371 -1.89 7.02 11.27
C THR A 371 -1.53 8.46 10.96
#